data_AF-A0A142B9X9-F1
#
_entry.id   AF-A0A142B9X9-F1
#
_cell.length_a   1.000
_cell.length_b   1.000
_cell.length_c   1.000
_cell.angle_alpha   90.00
_cell.angle_beta   90.00
_cell.angle_gamma   90.00
#
_symmetry.space_group_name_H-M   'P 1'
#
loop_
_entity.id
_entity.type
_entity.pdbx_description
1 polymer ?
#
loop_
_entity_poly.entity_id
_entity_poly.type
_entity_poly.pdbx_seq_one_letter_code
_entity_poly.pdbx_strand_id
1 'polypeptide(L)'
;MWNGVRSIVNICSVTECDKVVLARGLCAKHYRRWQRHGDVFTINKLPNGTYDPVCEIEGCNRKTHSNGLCATHQARLKKIGSLATNHPKKPYRGCKVEGCMGTHYAKDLCRKHYRRMTPHNACFSRVP
;
A
#
# COMPACT_ATOMS: atom_id res chain seq x y z
N MET A 1 46.63 6.93 15.04
CA MET A 1 46.09 8.31 15.11
C MET A 1 44.97 8.45 14.08
N TRP A 2 43.95 9.27 14.40
CA TRP A 2 42.66 9.49 13.73
C TRP A 2 41.50 8.55 14.12
N ASN A 3 40.90 8.90 15.27
CA ASN A 3 39.54 8.51 15.63
C ASN A 3 38.57 9.32 14.76
N GLY A 4 38.00 8.71 13.71
CA GLY A 4 36.95 9.31 12.90
C GLY A 4 35.59 9.03 13.51
N VAL A 5 35.00 10.02 14.19
CA VAL A 5 33.61 9.97 14.66
C VAL A 5 32.71 9.80 13.43
N ARG A 6 32.07 8.64 13.28
CA ARG A 6 31.04 8.43 12.26
C ARG A 6 29.85 9.33 12.62
N SER A 7 29.77 10.51 12.00
CA SER A 7 28.57 11.34 12.06
C SER A 7 27.39 10.50 11.58
N ILE A 8 26.42 10.25 12.46
CA ILE A 8 25.17 9.57 12.11
C ILE A 8 24.39 10.56 11.23
N VAL A 9 24.61 10.49 9.92
CA VAL A 9 23.80 11.21 8.94
C VAL A 9 22.43 10.53 8.90
N ASN A 10 21.43 11.20 9.46
CA ASN A 10 20.06 10.75 9.33
C ASN A 10 19.62 10.96 7.89
N ILE A 11 19.32 9.85 7.20
CA ILE A 11 18.82 9.84 5.83
C ILE A 11 17.29 9.93 5.85
N CYS A 12 16.73 10.56 4.82
CA CYS A 12 15.30 10.74 4.66
C CYS A 12 14.57 9.40 4.80
N SER A 13 13.47 9.39 5.55
CA SER A 13 12.59 8.23 5.73
C SER A 13 11.75 7.88 4.50
N VAL A 14 11.81 8.69 3.45
CA VAL A 14 11.14 8.40 2.19
C VAL A 14 12.01 7.39 1.44
N THR A 15 11.40 6.25 1.12
CA THR A 15 12.04 5.18 0.33
C THR A 15 12.63 5.74 -0.97
N GLU A 16 13.86 5.35 -1.30
CA GLU A 16 14.64 5.84 -2.45
C GLU A 16 15.00 7.34 -2.37
N CYS A 17 15.22 7.87 -1.16
CA CYS A 17 15.73 9.23 -0.97
C CYS A 17 16.99 9.26 -0.09
N ASP A 18 18.14 9.41 -0.71
CA ASP A 18 19.44 9.44 -0.02
C ASP A 18 19.82 10.82 0.52
N LYS A 19 18.84 11.73 0.62
CA LYS A 19 19.06 13.09 1.10
C LYS A 19 19.03 13.13 2.62
N VAL A 20 19.88 13.97 3.18
CA VAL A 20 19.95 14.19 4.63
C VAL A 20 18.63 14.77 5.16
N VAL A 21 18.22 14.31 6.32
CA VAL A 21 17.04 14.79 7.04
C VAL A 21 17.23 16.26 7.41
N LEU A 22 16.20 17.06 7.13
CA LEU A 22 16.03 18.40 7.67
C LEU A 22 15.27 18.35 9.00
N ALA A 23 14.08 17.73 9.00
CA ALA A 23 13.21 17.65 10.19
C ALA A 23 12.16 16.53 10.01
N ARG A 24 11.64 15.97 11.12
CA ARG A 24 10.64 14.87 11.12
C ARG A 24 11.06 13.62 10.33
N GLY A 25 12.36 13.34 10.23
CA GLY A 25 12.86 12.25 9.39
C GLY A 25 12.76 12.54 7.89
N LEU A 26 12.46 13.77 7.47
CA LEU A 26 12.28 14.15 6.07
C LEU A 26 13.38 15.13 5.62
N CYS A 27 13.86 14.98 4.37
CA CYS A 27 14.75 15.97 3.76
C CYS A 27 14.02 17.29 3.49
N ALA A 28 14.76 18.37 3.23
CA ALA A 28 14.18 19.71 3.03
C ALA A 28 13.10 19.81 1.93
N LYS A 29 13.18 18.95 0.91
CA LYS A 29 12.17 18.85 -0.16
C LYS A 29 10.88 18.19 0.33
N HIS A 30 11.01 17.04 0.98
CA HIS A 30 9.87 16.31 1.53
C HIS A 30 9.21 17.05 2.69
N TYR A 31 10.00 17.70 3.54
CA TYR A 31 9.48 18.53 4.62
C TYR A 31 8.64 19.71 4.10
N ARG A 32 9.10 20.43 3.07
CA ARG A 32 8.32 21.50 2.44
C ARG A 32 7.04 21.01 1.76
N ARG A 33 7.08 19.84 1.11
CA ARG A 33 5.88 19.22 0.52
C ARG A 33 4.87 18.86 1.59
N TRP A 34 5.33 18.24 2.67
CA TRP A 34 4.52 17.91 3.83
C TRP A 34 3.92 19.15 4.50
N GLN A 35 4.68 20.22 4.71
CA GLN A 35 4.16 21.47 5.27
C GLN A 35 3.05 22.10 4.40
N ARG A 36 3.14 21.98 3.08
CA ARG A 36 2.19 22.63 2.16
C ARG A 36 0.95 21.79 1.89
N HIS A 37 1.07 20.47 1.88
CA HIS A 37 0.03 19.55 1.40
C HIS A 37 -0.33 18.45 2.39
N GLY A 38 0.34 18.37 3.54
CA GLY A 38 0.20 17.29 4.51
C GLY A 38 0.84 15.96 4.06
N ASP A 39 1.42 15.91 2.86
CA ASP A 39 1.98 14.71 2.25
C ASP A 39 3.30 14.95 1.52
N VAL A 40 4.24 14.03 1.70
CA VAL A 40 5.60 14.07 1.14
C VAL A 40 5.67 13.62 -0.31
N PHE A 41 4.66 12.86 -0.75
CA PHE A 41 4.57 12.30 -2.10
C PHE A 41 3.83 13.21 -3.09
N THR A 42 3.40 14.41 -2.68
CA THR A 42 2.74 15.35 -3.58
C THR A 42 3.62 15.63 -4.80
N ILE A 43 3.15 15.19 -5.97
CA ILE A 43 3.84 15.27 -7.26
C ILE A 43 3.63 16.67 -7.85
N ASN A 44 4.64 17.18 -8.57
CA ASN A 44 4.58 18.50 -9.16
C ASN A 44 3.46 18.55 -10.22
N LYS A 45 2.76 19.69 -10.26
CA LYS A 45 1.79 19.98 -11.32
C LYS A 45 2.54 20.20 -12.63
N LEU A 46 1.89 19.83 -13.74
CA LEU A 46 2.25 20.27 -15.08
C LEU A 46 2.24 21.80 -15.16
N PRO A 47 2.88 22.41 -16.18
CA PRO A 47 2.97 23.87 -16.33
C PRO A 47 1.61 24.59 -16.33
N ASN A 48 0.55 23.89 -16.77
CA ASN A 48 -0.84 24.36 -16.79
C ASN A 48 -1.58 24.19 -15.45
N GLY A 49 -0.90 23.73 -14.39
CA GLY A 49 -1.50 23.49 -13.08
C GLY A 49 -2.27 22.16 -12.94
N THR A 50 -2.32 21.33 -13.99
CA THR A 50 -2.95 19.99 -13.93
C THR A 50 -1.92 18.91 -13.55
N TYR A 51 -2.36 17.65 -13.46
CA TYR A 51 -1.46 16.49 -13.25
C TYR A 51 -1.30 15.72 -14.56
N ASP A 52 -0.22 14.95 -14.69
CA ASP A 52 -0.08 13.98 -15.78
C ASP A 52 -1.28 13.02 -15.77
N PRO A 53 -1.90 12.71 -16.92
CA PRO A 53 -3.05 11.79 -16.96
C PRO A 53 -2.69 10.36 -16.60
N VAL A 54 -1.42 9.97 -16.60
CA VAL A 54 -0.90 8.64 -16.24
C VAL A 54 -0.30 8.67 -14.84
N CYS A 55 -0.52 7.60 -14.08
CA CYS A 55 0.00 7.49 -12.72
C CYS A 55 1.54 7.50 -12.72
N GLU A 56 2.14 8.30 -11.85
CA GLU A 56 3.62 8.41 -11.73
C GLU A 56 4.30 7.12 -11.22
N ILE A 57 3.54 6.14 -10.73
CA ILE A 57 4.14 4.92 -10.21
C ILE A 57 4.64 4.10 -11.40
N GLU A 58 5.95 3.88 -11.45
CA GLU A 58 6.61 3.03 -12.44
C GLU A 58 5.86 1.72 -12.66
N GLY A 59 5.53 1.44 -13.92
CA GLY A 59 4.71 0.28 -14.32
C GLY A 59 3.20 0.42 -14.08
N CYS A 60 2.69 1.62 -13.76
CA CYS A 60 1.26 1.87 -13.57
C CYS A 60 0.63 2.74 -14.68
N ASN A 61 0.02 2.10 -15.68
CA ASN A 61 -0.71 2.81 -16.74
C ASN A 61 -2.15 3.24 -16.38
N ARG A 62 -2.47 3.40 -15.08
CA ARG A 62 -3.82 3.84 -14.67
C ARG A 62 -3.93 5.35 -14.76
N LYS A 63 -5.15 5.83 -15.05
CA LYS A 63 -5.46 7.26 -15.02
C LYS A 63 -5.25 7.86 -13.63
N THR A 64 -4.64 9.04 -13.58
CA THR A 64 -4.55 9.84 -12.35
C THR A 64 -5.90 10.39 -11.96
N HIS A 65 -6.10 10.49 -10.65
CA HIS A 65 -7.30 11.06 -10.06
C HIS A 65 -6.99 12.40 -9.39
N SER A 66 -5.90 12.46 -8.61
CA SER A 66 -5.33 13.70 -8.06
C SER A 66 -3.94 13.45 -7.48
N ASN A 67 -3.13 14.51 -7.39
CA ASN A 67 -1.74 14.48 -6.89
C ASN A 67 -0.81 13.56 -7.71
N GLY A 68 -1.05 13.42 -9.02
CA GLY A 68 -0.26 12.55 -9.91
C GLY A 68 -0.39 11.04 -9.64
N LEU A 69 -1.36 10.63 -8.80
CA LEU A 69 -1.61 9.24 -8.45
C LEU A 69 -2.97 8.76 -8.95
N CYS A 70 -3.04 7.48 -9.34
CA CYS A 70 -4.32 6.80 -9.57
C CYS A 70 -5.05 6.58 -8.24
N ALA A 71 -6.38 6.40 -8.30
CA ALA A 71 -7.23 6.25 -7.11
C ALA A 71 -6.76 5.13 -6.16
N THR A 72 -6.23 4.03 -6.72
CA THR A 72 -5.73 2.88 -5.95
C THR A 72 -4.44 3.19 -5.20
N HIS A 73 -3.49 3.88 -5.83
CA HIS A 73 -2.26 4.29 -5.16
C HIS A 73 -2.53 5.40 -4.14
N GLN A 74 -3.48 6.30 -4.40
CA GLN A 74 -3.92 7.27 -3.41
C GLN A 74 -4.57 6.60 -2.18
N ALA A 75 -5.44 5.62 -2.39
CA ALA A 75 -6.07 4.89 -1.29
C ALA A 75 -5.04 4.09 -0.48
N ARG A 76 -4.07 3.45 -1.15
CA ARG A 76 -2.98 2.72 -0.49
C ARG A 76 -2.08 3.65 0.32
N LEU A 77 -1.74 4.82 -0.24
CA LEU A 77 -0.97 5.84 0.45
C LEU A 77 -1.68 6.32 1.72
N LYS A 78 -2.99 6.62 1.63
CA LYS A 78 -3.78 7.03 2.81
C LYS A 78 -3.86 5.95 3.88
N LYS A 79 -3.92 4.67 3.48
CA LYS A 79 -4.11 3.55 4.41
C LYS A 79 -2.82 3.00 5.03
N ILE A 80 -1.72 3.01 4.28
CA ILE A 80 -0.48 2.29 4.62
C ILE A 80 0.73 3.23 4.62
N GLY A 81 0.62 4.43 4.05
CA GLY A 81 1.75 5.37 3.93
C GLY A 81 2.81 4.97 2.89
N SER A 82 2.53 3.95 2.07
CA SER A 82 3.47 3.42 1.08
C SER A 82 2.85 3.30 -0.30
N LEU A 83 3.61 3.72 -1.32
CA LEU A 83 3.27 3.61 -2.74
C LEU A 83 3.83 2.34 -3.40
N ALA A 84 4.52 1.48 -2.64
CA ALA A 84 5.12 0.27 -3.17
C ALA A 84 4.07 -0.63 -3.85
N THR A 85 4.35 -1.01 -5.09
CA THR A 85 3.54 -1.90 -5.92
C THR A 85 3.67 -3.36 -5.46
N ASN A 86 4.81 -3.71 -4.85
CA ASN A 86 5.12 -5.02 -4.28
C ASN A 86 4.46 -5.22 -2.91
N HIS A 87 3.14 -5.35 -2.88
CA HIS A 87 2.51 -6.01 -1.74
C HIS A 87 2.70 -7.52 -1.90
N PRO A 88 3.28 -8.23 -0.90
CA PRO A 88 3.27 -9.68 -0.93
C PRO A 88 1.81 -10.13 -1.07
N LYS A 89 1.51 -10.86 -2.15
CA LYS A 89 0.22 -11.55 -2.26
C LYS A 89 0.13 -12.44 -1.02
N LYS A 90 -0.96 -12.30 -0.25
CA LYS A 90 -1.20 -13.19 0.88
C LYS A 90 -1.06 -14.64 0.40
N PRO A 91 -0.43 -15.53 1.18
CA PRO A 91 -0.28 -16.92 0.77
C PRO A 91 -1.64 -17.53 0.45
N TYR A 92 -1.70 -18.33 -0.61
CA TYR A 92 -2.89 -19.09 -0.95
C TYR A 92 -3.26 -19.98 0.24
N ARG A 93 -4.46 -19.77 0.79
CA ARG A 93 -5.06 -20.70 1.75
C ARG A 93 -6.23 -21.37 1.03
N GLY A 94 -6.26 -22.69 1.04
CA GLY A 94 -7.37 -23.47 0.48
C GLY A 94 -8.61 -23.42 1.36
N CYS A 95 -9.70 -24.02 0.89
CA CYS A 95 -10.91 -24.24 1.67
C CYS A 95 -10.75 -25.48 2.55
N LYS A 96 -11.27 -25.43 3.78
CA LYS A 96 -11.32 -26.57 4.72
C LYS A 96 -12.26 -27.72 4.28
N VAL A 97 -13.06 -27.52 3.23
CA VAL A 97 -13.98 -28.57 2.78
C VAL A 97 -13.19 -29.55 1.92
N GLU A 98 -13.20 -30.83 2.31
CA GLU A 98 -12.53 -31.92 1.58
C GLU A 98 -12.93 -31.89 0.09
N GLY A 99 -11.93 -31.96 -0.80
CA GLY A 99 -12.13 -31.87 -2.25
C GLY A 99 -12.45 -30.47 -2.79
N CYS A 100 -12.48 -29.42 -1.96
CA CYS A 100 -12.75 -28.06 -2.42
C CYS A 100 -11.46 -27.31 -2.78
N MET A 101 -11.26 -27.07 -4.07
CA MET A 101 -10.17 -26.22 -4.60
C MET A 101 -10.43 -24.71 -4.47
N GLY A 102 -11.47 -24.32 -3.74
CA GLY A 102 -11.85 -22.92 -3.59
C GLY A 102 -10.87 -22.15 -2.70
N THR A 103 -10.48 -20.95 -3.14
CA THR A 103 -9.64 -20.06 -2.33
C THR A 103 -10.34 -19.61 -1.05
N HIS A 104 -9.63 -19.65 0.07
CA HIS A 104 -10.07 -19.14 1.38
C HIS A 104 -10.57 -17.70 1.27
N TYR A 105 -11.75 -17.47 1.84
CA TYR A 105 -12.40 -16.17 1.95
C TYR A 105 -12.45 -15.72 3.43
N ALA A 106 -13.06 -16.52 4.29
CA ALA A 106 -13.16 -16.27 5.72
C ALA A 106 -13.47 -17.58 6.48
N LYS A 107 -13.06 -17.67 7.75
CA LYS A 107 -13.23 -18.87 8.61
C LYS A 107 -12.72 -20.17 7.97
N ASP A 108 -11.59 -20.11 7.26
CA ASP A 108 -11.01 -21.25 6.51
C ASP A 108 -11.93 -21.83 5.42
N LEU A 109 -12.96 -21.08 5.00
CA LEU A 109 -13.90 -21.48 3.95
C LEU A 109 -13.79 -20.58 2.73
N CYS A 110 -14.03 -21.15 1.55
CA CYS A 110 -14.20 -20.37 0.33
C CYS A 110 -15.50 -19.56 0.34
N ARG A 111 -15.64 -18.57 -0.55
CA ARG A 111 -16.83 -17.69 -0.57
C ARG A 111 -18.16 -18.45 -0.72
N LYS A 112 -18.16 -19.57 -1.45
CA LYS A 112 -19.34 -20.46 -1.60
C LYS A 112 -19.70 -21.16 -0.29
N HIS A 113 -18.71 -21.72 0.41
CA HIS A 113 -18.93 -22.40 1.68
C HIS A 113 -19.19 -21.44 2.85
N TYR A 114 -18.53 -20.28 2.87
CA TYR A 114 -18.77 -19.25 3.86
C TYR A 114 -20.21 -18.70 3.79
N ARG A 115 -20.74 -18.45 2.58
CA ARG A 115 -22.13 -18.01 2.37
C ARG A 115 -23.18 -19.09 2.66
N ARG A 116 -22.81 -20.36 2.57
CA ARG A 116 -23.68 -21.49 2.97
C ARG A 116 -23.63 -21.73 4.48
N MET A 117 -22.62 -21.23 5.17
CA MET A 117 -22.47 -21.31 6.63
C MET A 117 -23.13 -20.14 7.37
N THR A 118 -23.48 -19.04 6.69
CA THR A 118 -24.35 -18.02 7.28
C THR A 118 -25.76 -18.58 7.37
N PRO A 119 -26.34 -18.70 8.58
CA PRO A 119 -27.53 -19.51 8.78
C PRO A 119 -28.74 -18.87 8.13
N HIS A 120 -29.24 -19.52 7.09
CA HIS A 120 -30.66 -19.53 6.80
C HIS A 120 -31.08 -21.00 6.68
N ASN A 121 -31.45 -21.58 7.83
CA ASN A 121 -32.03 -22.89 8.05
C ASN A 121 -31.24 -24.18 7.68
N ALA A 122 -31.33 -25.10 8.65
CA ALA A 122 -31.33 -26.56 8.54
C ALA A 122 -30.01 -27.34 8.58
N CYS A 123 -29.89 -28.08 9.70
CA CYS A 123 -29.59 -29.51 9.77
C CYS A 123 -28.23 -30.00 9.21
N PHE A 124 -27.26 -30.21 10.11
CA PHE A 124 -26.29 -31.27 9.93
C PHE A 124 -26.57 -32.36 10.96
N SER A 125 -27.33 -33.35 10.50
CA SER A 125 -27.42 -34.67 11.11
C SER A 125 -26.04 -35.33 11.17
N ARG A 126 -25.90 -36.14 12.22
CA ARG A 126 -24.78 -37.01 12.61
C ARG A 126 -24.15 -37.77 11.45
N VAL A 127 -22.86 -38.08 11.60
CA VAL A 127 -22.16 -39.19 10.92
C VAL A 127 -21.31 -39.88 12.03
N PRO A 128 -21.13 -41.21 11.99
CA PRO A 128 -21.24 -42.14 13.12
C PRO A 128 -20.13 -42.06 14.18
#